data_AF-A0A3D9SDP4-F1
#
_entry.id   AF-A0A3D9SDP4-F1
#
_cell.length_a   1.000
_cell.length_b   1.000
_cell.length_c   1.000
_cell.angle_alpha   90.00
_cell.angle_beta   90.00
_cell.angle_gamma   90.00
#
_symmetry.space_group_name_H-M   'P 1'
#
loop_
_entity.id
_entity.type
_entity.pdbx_description
1 polymer ?
#
loop_
_entity_poly.entity_id
_entity_poly.type
_entity_poly.pdbx_seq_one_letter_code
_entity_poly.pdbx_strand_id
1 'polypeptide(L)'
;MNGRNALGAILVVIGALMVMKFVGIHLGWIFSLLMPFILIGLGAVGIRNNSKVIGGIMIVVGAIMLLGKLAGLIGLLIAIGVIVWGVSLFKNRHKRV
;
A
#
# COMPACT_ATOMS: atom_id res chain seq x y z
N MET A 1 -40.94 -6.17 13.27
CA MET A 1 -39.56 -5.69 13.54
C MET A 1 -39.45 -4.28 12.99
N ASN A 2 -39.17 -3.28 13.83
CA ASN A 2 -39.26 -1.86 13.45
C ASN A 2 -38.25 -1.50 12.36
N GLY A 3 -38.71 -0.89 11.27
CA GLY A 3 -37.87 -0.46 10.14
C GLY A 3 -36.71 0.46 10.52
N ARG A 4 -36.80 1.16 11.67
CA ARG A 4 -35.69 1.95 12.23
C ARG A 4 -34.49 1.10 12.68
N ASN A 5 -34.73 -0.10 13.22
CA ASN A 5 -33.63 -1.01 13.61
C ASN A 5 -32.97 -1.65 12.38
N ALA A 6 -33.74 -1.91 11.32
CA ALA A 6 -33.20 -2.43 10.06
C ALA A 6 -32.28 -1.41 9.39
N LEU A 7 -32.69 -0.13 9.36
CA LEU A 7 -31.85 0.96 8.85
C LEU A 7 -30.59 1.17 9.69
N GLY A 8 -30.70 1.09 11.02
CA GLY A 8 -29.54 1.15 11.91
C GLY A 8 -28.56 0.00 11.67
N ALA A 9 -29.04 -1.23 11.53
CA ALA A 9 -28.21 -2.40 11.23
C ALA A 9 -27.51 -2.27 9.86
N ILE A 10 -28.21 -1.80 8.83
CA ILE A 10 -27.63 -1.55 7.50
C ILE A 10 -26.52 -0.50 7.59
N LEU A 11 -26.72 0.58 8.36
CA LEU A 11 -25.73 1.63 8.52
C LEU A 11 -24.47 1.14 9.25
N VAL A 12 -24.63 0.29 10.28
CA VAL A 12 -23.52 -0.35 10.98
C VAL A 12 -22.74 -1.29 10.06
N VAL A 13 -23.43 -2.07 9.23
CA VAL A 13 -22.78 -2.94 8.24
C VAL A 13 -22.01 -2.12 7.21
N ILE A 14 -22.60 -1.04 6.68
CA ILE A 14 -21.93 -0.16 5.72
C ILE A 14 -20.71 0.53 6.36
N GLY A 15 -20.85 1.01 7.59
CA GLY A 15 -19.76 1.62 8.35
C GLY A 15 -18.61 0.62 8.60
N ALA A 16 -18.94 -0.61 9.01
CA ALA A 16 -17.97 -1.68 9.20
C ALA A 16 -17.25 -2.05 7.89
N LEU A 17 -17.97 -2.13 6.77
CA LEU A 17 -17.39 -2.39 5.45
C LEU A 17 -16.45 -1.26 4.99
N MET A 18 -16.81 0.00 5.25
CA MET A 18 -15.93 1.14 4.94
C MET A 18 -14.65 1.12 5.77
N VAL A 19 -14.74 0.84 7.08
CA VAL A 19 -13.56 0.74 7.96
C VAL A 19 -12.69 -0.43 7.54
N MET A 20 -13.28 -1.59 7.23
CA MET A 20 -12.53 -2.76 6.74
C MET A 20 -11.79 -2.45 5.43
N LYS A 21 -12.42 -1.70 4.52
CA LYS A 21 -11.77 -1.24 3.29
C LYS A 21 -10.63 -0.27 3.57
N PHE A 22 -10.79 0.67 4.50
CA PHE A 22 -9.76 1.65 4.86
C PHE A 22 -8.56 0.99 5.54
N VAL A 23 -8.81 0.08 6.50
CA VAL A 23 -7.81 -0.75 7.16
C VAL A 23 -7.12 -1.66 6.14
N GLY A 24 -7.87 -2.28 5.23
CA GLY A 24 -7.33 -3.12 4.15
C GLY A 24 -6.48 -2.35 3.14
N ILE A 25 -6.80 -1.09 2.83
CA ILE A 25 -5.99 -0.23 1.94
C ILE A 25 -4.69 0.19 2.64
N HIS A 26 -4.76 0.60 3.92
CA HIS A 26 -3.57 0.97 4.68
C HIS A 26 -2.64 -0.21 4.95
N LEU A 27 -3.18 -1.35 5.40
CA LEU A 27 -2.39 -2.58 5.51
C LEU A 27 -1.93 -3.07 4.14
N GLY A 28 -2.73 -2.90 3.10
CA GLY A 28 -2.39 -3.28 1.73
C GLY A 28 -1.12 -2.62 1.25
N TRP A 29 -0.87 -1.34 1.59
CA TRP A 29 0.38 -0.67 1.23
C TRP A 29 1.60 -1.26 1.94
N ILE A 30 1.49 -1.51 3.26
CA ILE A 30 2.54 -2.16 4.06
C ILE A 30 2.78 -3.61 3.62
N PHE A 31 1.73 -4.42 3.48
CA PHE A 31 1.82 -5.81 3.03
C PHE A 31 2.34 -5.91 1.61
N SER A 32 1.94 -4.99 0.74
CA SER A 32 2.46 -4.92 -0.61
C SER A 32 3.98 -4.72 -0.56
N LEU A 33 4.53 -3.91 0.35
CA LEU A 33 5.98 -3.75 0.48
C LEU A 33 6.63 -4.97 1.17
N LEU A 34 5.98 -5.54 2.19
CA LEU A 34 6.47 -6.65 2.99
C LEU A 34 6.59 -7.96 2.19
N MET A 35 5.61 -8.26 1.33
CA MET A 35 5.55 -9.49 0.51
C MET A 35 6.82 -9.70 -0.34
N PRO A 36 7.28 -8.72 -1.15
CA PRO A 36 8.51 -8.86 -1.92
C PRO A 36 9.74 -9.10 -1.05
N PHE A 37 9.85 -8.45 0.12
CA PHE A 37 10.95 -8.72 1.06
C PHE A 37 10.92 -10.16 1.59
N ILE A 38 9.74 -10.67 1.95
CA ILE A 38 9.56 -12.05 2.39
C ILE A 38 9.87 -13.03 1.27
N LEU A 39 9.44 -12.75 0.03
CA LEU A 39 9.72 -13.56 -1.15
C LEU A 39 11.22 -13.64 -1.48
N ILE A 40 11.94 -12.52 -1.37
CA ILE A 40 13.39 -12.49 -1.51
C ILE A 40 14.07 -13.26 -0.37
N GLY A 41 13.62 -13.08 0.87
CA GLY A 41 14.13 -13.81 2.03
C GLY A 41 13.95 -15.32 1.90
N LEU A 42 12.76 -15.77 1.50
CA LEU A 42 12.46 -17.18 1.22
C LEU A 42 13.25 -17.70 0.00
N GLY A 43 13.42 -16.89 -1.05
CA GLY A 43 14.26 -17.22 -2.19
C GLY A 43 15.72 -17.44 -1.79
N ALA A 44 16.26 -16.59 -0.91
CA ALA A 44 17.62 -16.72 -0.38
C ALA A 44 17.81 -17.99 0.48
N VAL A 45 16.81 -18.35 1.29
CA VAL A 45 16.81 -19.63 2.04
C VAL A 45 16.66 -20.82 1.08
N GLY A 46 15.85 -20.71 0.03
CA GLY A 46 15.67 -21.73 -1.01
C GLY A 46 16.95 -22.04 -1.81
N ILE A 47 17.80 -21.02 -2.06
CA ILE A 47 19.13 -21.23 -2.69
C ILE A 47 20.04 -22.07 -1.79
N ARG A 48 19.95 -21.93 -0.46
CA ARG A 48 20.77 -22.70 0.48
C ARG A 48 20.37 -24.18 0.57
N ASN A 49 19.13 -24.53 0.20
CA ASN A 49 18.61 -25.89 0.28
C ASN A 49 18.73 -26.69 -1.04
N ASN A 50 19.77 -26.43 -1.83
CA ASN A 50 20.14 -27.18 -3.05
C ASN A 50 19.18 -27.04 -4.26
N SER A 51 18.23 -26.11 -4.22
CA SER A 51 17.37 -25.75 -5.36
C SER A 51 17.71 -24.37 -5.91
N LYS A 52 18.93 -24.23 -6.46
CA LYS A 52 19.41 -22.97 -7.04
C LYS A 52 18.47 -22.43 -8.13
N VAL A 53 17.76 -23.30 -8.84
CA VAL A 53 16.80 -22.93 -9.88
C VAL A 53 15.54 -22.31 -9.29
N ILE A 54 14.91 -22.93 -8.27
CA ILE A 54 13.67 -22.41 -7.67
C ILE A 54 13.95 -21.16 -6.82
N GLY A 55 15.04 -21.17 -6.06
CA GLY A 55 15.47 -20.01 -5.29
C GLY A 55 15.86 -18.82 -6.18
N GLY A 56 16.54 -19.07 -7.30
CA GLY A 56 16.85 -18.06 -8.30
C GLY A 56 15.59 -17.43 -8.92
N ILE A 57 14.60 -18.25 -9.31
CA ILE A 57 13.32 -17.75 -9.83
C ILE A 57 12.59 -16.91 -8.79
N MET A 58 12.54 -17.35 -7.53
CA MET A 58 11.91 -16.57 -6.45
C MET A 58 12.60 -15.23 -6.20
N ILE A 59 13.94 -15.16 -6.25
CA ILE A 59 14.68 -13.90 -6.11
C ILE A 59 14.44 -12.99 -7.31
N VAL A 60 14.47 -13.52 -8.54
CA VAL A 60 14.22 -12.72 -9.76
C VAL A 60 12.80 -12.17 -9.76
N VAL A 61 11.81 -12.99 -9.43
CA VAL A 61 10.40 -12.55 -9.31
C VAL A 61 10.25 -11.51 -8.19
N GLY A 62 10.85 -11.74 -7.02
CA GLY A 62 10.87 -10.79 -5.92
C GLY A 62 11.54 -9.46 -6.28
N ALA A 63 12.65 -9.50 -7.03
CA ALA A 63 13.39 -8.33 -7.49
C ALA A 63 12.62 -7.53 -8.56
N ILE A 64 11.97 -8.20 -9.52
CA ILE A 64 11.13 -7.55 -10.53
C ILE A 64 9.93 -6.86 -9.85
N MET A 65 9.30 -7.52 -8.87
CA MET A 65 8.22 -6.91 -8.08
C MET A 65 8.70 -5.69 -7.26
N LEU A 66 9.94 -5.71 -6.77
CA LEU A 66 10.56 -4.57 -6.07
C LEU A 66 10.88 -3.41 -7.01
N LEU A 67 11.34 -3.68 -8.23
CA LEU A 67 11.58 -2.65 -9.25
C LEU A 67 10.30 -1.90 -9.61
N GLY A 68 9.18 -2.61 -9.77
CA GLY A 68 7.86 -1.99 -9.98
C GLY A 68 7.44 -1.10 -8.81
N LYS A 69 7.85 -1.44 -7.58
CA LYS A 69 7.60 -0.64 -6.38
C LYS A 69 8.52 0.55 -6.20
N LEU A 70 9.76 0.46 -6.70
CA LEU A 70 10.69 1.59 -6.73
C LEU A 70 10.16 2.72 -7.62
N ALA A 71 9.56 2.38 -8.77
CA ALA A 71 8.84 3.34 -9.60
C ALA A 71 7.63 3.96 -8.87
N GLY A 72 6.90 3.16 -8.11
CA GLY A 72 5.84 3.64 -7.21
C GLY A 72 6.35 4.58 -6.12
N LEU A 73 7.57 4.37 -5.61
CA LEU A 73 8.22 5.22 -4.62
C LEU A 73 8.62 6.59 -5.20
N ILE A 74 9.09 6.61 -6.46
CA ILE A 74 9.34 7.85 -7.21
C ILE A 74 8.01 8.60 -7.43
N GLY A 75 6.94 7.90 -7.82
CA GLY A 75 5.61 8.48 -7.94
C GLY A 75 5.07 9.05 -6.63
N LEU A 76 5.31 8.36 -5.50
CA LEU A 76 4.97 8.84 -4.16
C LEU A 76 5.75 10.12 -3.81
N LEU A 77 7.06 10.15 -4.08
CA LEU A 77 7.91 11.32 -3.88
C LEU A 77 7.42 12.54 -4.68
N ILE A 78 7.06 12.34 -5.95
CA ILE A 78 6.50 13.39 -6.80
C ILE A 78 5.15 13.85 -6.25
N ALA A 79 4.27 12.93 -5.85
CA ALA A 79 2.97 13.27 -5.28
C ALA A 79 3.10 14.10 -3.99
N ILE A 80 4.00 13.71 -3.08
CA ILE A 80 4.32 14.49 -1.87
C ILE A 80 4.83 15.88 -2.25
N GLY A 81 5.75 15.97 -3.21
CA GLY A 81 6.28 17.24 -3.70
C GLY A 81 5.21 18.18 -4.24
N VAL A 82 4.28 17.65 -5.05
CA VAL A 82 3.14 18.41 -5.59
C VAL A 82 2.18 18.87 -4.50
N ILE A 83 1.90 18.02 -3.50
CA ILE A 83 1.04 18.40 -2.37
C ILE A 83 1.68 19.54 -1.57
N VAL A 84 2.97 19.41 -1.23
CA VAL A 84 3.70 20.46 -0.48
C VAL A 84 3.75 21.75 -1.27
N TRP A 85 4.01 21.68 -2.57
CA TRP A 85 4.05 22.86 -3.44
C TRP A 85 2.66 23.51 -3.60
N GLY A 86 1.61 22.71 -3.77
CA GLY A 86 0.23 23.18 -3.81
C GLY A 86 -0.16 23.90 -2.52
N VAL A 87 0.12 23.32 -1.35
CA VAL A 87 -0.15 23.94 -0.05
C VAL A 87 0.66 25.24 0.14
N SER A 88 1.92 25.27 -0.32
CA SER A 88 2.76 26.46 -0.28
C SER A 88 2.19 27.62 -1.13
N LEU A 89 1.59 27.30 -2.28
CA LEU A 89 0.97 28.30 -3.17
C LEU A 89 -0.29 28.93 -2.54
N PHE A 90 -1.11 28.12 -1.86
CA PHE A 90 -2.26 28.63 -1.10
C PHE A 90 -1.83 29.48 0.10
N LYS A 91 -0.77 29.08 0.81
CA LYS A 91 -0.25 29.79 1.98
C LYS A 91 0.37 31.15 1.62
N ASN A 92 1.00 31.27 0.45
CA ASN A 92 1.58 32.54 -0.01
C ASN A 92 0.55 33.54 -0.53
N ARG A 93 -0.66 33.10 -0.89
CA ARG A 93 -1.76 34.00 -1.30
C ARG A 93 -2.48 34.64 -0.11
N HIS A 94 -2.48 33.99 1.06
CA HIS A 94 -3.11 34.53 2.28
C HIS A 94 -2.22 35.55 3.03
N LYS A 95 -0.92 35.63 2.74
CA LYS A 95 -0.01 36.63 3.32
C LYS A 95 0.02 37.99 2.58
N ARG A 96 -0.73 38.13 1.48
CA ARG A 96 -0.80 39.35 0.67
C ARG A 96 -2.19 39.99 0.60
N VAL A 97 -3.05 39.71 1.58
CA VAL A 97 -4.34 40.38 1.80
C VAL A 97 -4.35 40.98 3.19
#